data_AF-A0A942BFC2-F1
#
_entry.id   AF-A0A942BFC2-F1
#
_cell.length_a   1.000
_cell.length_b   1.000
_cell.length_c   1.000
_cell.angle_alpha   90.00
_cell.angle_beta   90.00
_cell.angle_gamma   90.00
#
_symmetry.space_group_name_H-M   'P 1'
#
loop_
_entity.id
_entity.type
_entity.pdbx_description
1 polymer ?
#
loop_
_entity_poly.entity_id
_entity_poly.type
_entity_poly.pdbx_seq_one_letter_code
_entity_poly.pdbx_strand_id
1 'polypeptide(L)'
;MREIRPIKMEEAEAFLSLLCNTFAIDFERAYAVFFNEPLFDVRRKWALFENGKILSILSTVPLEFGWGRGIGVAGVATAFERRGEGLASELLNEVMRVASEGNEGATYLFARELGLYERNGFRLLDTVIRVGIVPNNTMPTGDSLIPDKVAEIYDRWALGHPDRLQRPVERWAYWRWTMKLCMPFGSGYMCTEGGVVRECISSELLQSWPVPRATDWLGLTTMARQMGVPMSGRPRVELYLMGKDAPSVPQMFMTDQF
;
A
#
# COMPACT_ATOMS: atom_id res chain seq x y z
N MET A 1 -7.43 -31.13 -11.31
CA MET A 1 -6.44 -31.01 -10.20
C MET A 1 -6.28 -29.53 -9.89
N ARG A 2 -6.30 -29.17 -8.60
CA ARG A 2 -6.03 -27.79 -8.14
C ARG A 2 -4.57 -27.64 -7.75
N GLU A 3 -4.00 -26.49 -8.05
CA GLU A 3 -2.60 -26.16 -7.79
C GLU A 3 -2.52 -24.69 -7.38
N ILE A 4 -1.72 -24.37 -6.36
CA ILE A 4 -1.44 -22.98 -5.95
C ILE A 4 0.05 -22.76 -6.04
N ARG A 5 0.46 -21.73 -6.78
CA ARG A 5 1.86 -21.35 -6.96
C ARG A 5 2.00 -19.95 -7.53
N PRO A 6 3.21 -19.37 -7.54
CA PRO A 6 3.50 -18.23 -8.39
C PRO A 6 3.22 -18.56 -9.87
N ILE A 7 2.78 -17.56 -10.61
CA ILE A 7 2.63 -17.67 -12.05
C ILE A 7 4.00 -17.72 -12.75
N LYS A 8 4.01 -18.17 -13.99
CA LYS A 8 5.13 -18.03 -14.93
C LYS A 8 4.93 -16.80 -15.81
N MET A 9 5.96 -16.39 -16.54
CA MET A 9 5.88 -15.19 -17.37
C MET A 9 4.83 -15.32 -18.47
N GLU A 10 4.71 -16.50 -19.08
CA GLU A 10 3.69 -16.82 -20.08
C GLU A 10 2.25 -16.82 -19.54
N GLU A 11 2.08 -16.83 -18.21
CA GLU A 11 0.79 -16.78 -17.53
C GLU A 11 0.41 -15.34 -17.07
N ALA A 12 1.33 -14.37 -17.22
CA ALA A 12 1.17 -13.02 -16.69
C ALA A 12 0.04 -12.22 -17.34
N GLU A 13 -0.20 -12.41 -18.65
CA GLU A 13 -1.34 -11.75 -19.32
C GLU A 13 -2.69 -12.28 -18.84
N ALA A 14 -2.79 -13.59 -18.57
CA ALA A 14 -3.99 -14.20 -18.01
C ALA A 14 -4.23 -13.72 -16.57
N PHE A 15 -3.17 -13.58 -15.77
CA PHE A 15 -3.22 -12.96 -14.45
C PHE A 15 -3.74 -11.52 -14.54
N LEU A 16 -3.14 -10.69 -15.39
CA LEU A 16 -3.57 -9.30 -15.59
C LEU A 16 -5.02 -9.22 -16.06
N SER A 17 -5.43 -10.09 -16.99
CA SER A 17 -6.81 -10.14 -17.48
C SER A 17 -7.81 -10.37 -16.34
N LEU A 18 -7.54 -11.33 -15.45
CA LEU A 18 -8.41 -11.60 -14.30
C LEU A 18 -8.45 -10.42 -13.31
N LEU A 19 -7.29 -9.77 -13.09
CA LEU A 19 -7.19 -8.57 -12.26
C LEU A 19 -8.05 -7.44 -12.83
N CYS A 20 -7.86 -7.11 -14.11
CA CYS A 20 -8.59 -6.08 -14.82
C CYS A 20 -10.10 -6.32 -14.81
N ASN A 21 -10.53 -7.56 -15.09
CA ASN A 21 -11.95 -7.93 -15.06
C ASN A 21 -12.57 -7.78 -13.67
N THR A 22 -11.82 -8.09 -12.61
CA THR A 22 -12.32 -8.00 -11.23
C THR A 22 -12.45 -6.55 -10.75
N PHE A 23 -11.46 -5.71 -11.08
CA PHE A 23 -11.38 -4.33 -10.62
C PHE A 23 -11.92 -3.30 -11.61
N ALA A 24 -12.53 -3.76 -12.72
CA ALA A 24 -13.03 -2.92 -13.82
C ALA A 24 -11.96 -1.96 -14.36
N ILE A 25 -10.74 -2.46 -14.53
CA ILE A 25 -9.60 -1.72 -15.07
C ILE A 25 -9.50 -2.01 -16.57
N ASP A 26 -9.24 -0.98 -17.37
CA ASP A 26 -8.95 -1.12 -18.79
C ASP A 26 -7.64 -1.88 -19.01
N PHE A 27 -7.70 -2.99 -19.73
CA PHE A 27 -6.56 -3.89 -19.92
C PHE A 27 -5.41 -3.20 -20.68
N GLU A 28 -5.71 -2.51 -21.78
CA GLU A 28 -4.71 -1.85 -22.62
C GLU A 28 -3.92 -0.78 -21.86
N ARG A 29 -4.62 0.02 -21.04
CA ARG A 29 -3.96 1.01 -20.17
C ARG A 29 -3.16 0.35 -19.05
N ALA A 30 -3.65 -0.76 -18.50
CA ALA A 30 -2.97 -1.45 -17.41
C ALA A 30 -1.74 -2.23 -17.87
N TYR A 31 -1.70 -2.70 -19.13
CA TYR A 31 -0.64 -3.56 -19.65
C TYR A 31 0.74 -2.95 -19.46
N ALA A 32 0.97 -1.76 -20.03
CA ALA A 32 2.27 -1.11 -19.96
C ALA A 32 2.66 -0.76 -18.51
N VAL A 33 1.69 -0.40 -17.66
CA VAL A 33 1.93 -0.10 -16.25
C VAL A 33 2.33 -1.38 -15.49
N PHE A 34 1.59 -2.46 -15.68
CA PHE A 34 1.81 -3.72 -14.97
C PHE A 34 3.16 -4.35 -15.28
N PHE A 35 3.59 -4.35 -16.54
CA PHE A 35 4.85 -4.99 -16.94
C PHE A 35 6.09 -4.11 -16.77
N ASN A 36 5.93 -2.78 -16.73
CA ASN A 36 7.05 -1.84 -16.56
C ASN A 36 7.13 -1.24 -15.15
N GLU A 37 6.23 -1.59 -14.23
CA GLU A 37 6.34 -1.11 -12.86
C GLU A 37 7.65 -1.61 -12.22
N PRO A 38 8.40 -0.77 -11.48
CA PRO A 38 9.67 -1.19 -10.87
C PRO A 38 9.59 -2.36 -9.88
N LEU A 39 8.39 -2.70 -9.42
CA LEU A 39 8.14 -3.81 -8.48
C LEU A 39 7.55 -5.05 -9.16
N PHE A 40 7.52 -5.09 -10.49
CA PHE A 40 7.04 -6.26 -11.20
C PHE A 40 7.98 -7.45 -10.94
N ASP A 41 7.48 -8.41 -10.17
CA ASP A 41 8.13 -9.70 -9.95
C ASP A 41 7.10 -10.81 -10.11
N VAL A 42 7.25 -11.60 -11.18
CA VAL A 42 6.37 -12.73 -11.50
C VAL A 42 6.32 -13.76 -10.37
N ARG A 43 7.40 -13.91 -9.59
CA ARG A 43 7.49 -14.84 -8.45
C ARG A 43 6.64 -14.40 -7.26
N ARG A 44 6.22 -13.14 -7.24
CA ARG A 44 5.36 -12.53 -6.22
C ARG A 44 3.90 -12.43 -6.68
N LYS A 45 3.58 -12.85 -7.91
CA LYS A 45 2.22 -12.94 -8.46
C LYS A 45 1.73 -14.38 -8.29
N TRP A 46 0.76 -14.60 -7.42
CA TRP A 46 0.26 -15.93 -7.05
C TRP A 46 -1.07 -16.23 -7.70
N ALA A 47 -1.26 -17.49 -8.09
CA ALA A 47 -2.51 -17.96 -8.67
C ALA A 47 -2.91 -19.33 -8.12
N LEU A 48 -4.23 -19.51 -8.00
CA LEU A 48 -4.87 -20.81 -7.87
C LEU A 48 -5.32 -21.26 -9.26
N PHE A 49 -4.83 -22.42 -9.67
CA PHE A 49 -5.13 -23.05 -10.94
C PHE A 49 -6.09 -24.23 -10.76
N GLU A 50 -6.93 -24.47 -11.76
CA GLU A 50 -7.68 -25.70 -11.91
C GLU A 50 -7.62 -26.14 -13.37
N ASN A 51 -7.07 -27.34 -13.62
CA ASN A 51 -6.89 -27.88 -14.97
C ASN A 51 -6.15 -26.91 -15.91
N GLY A 52 -5.11 -26.25 -15.39
CA GLY A 52 -4.28 -25.29 -16.13
C GLY A 52 -4.87 -23.89 -16.30
N LYS A 53 -6.06 -23.60 -15.75
CA LYS A 53 -6.70 -22.27 -15.82
C LYS A 53 -6.58 -21.53 -14.50
N ILE A 54 -6.22 -20.25 -14.56
CA ILE A 54 -6.21 -19.34 -13.40
C ILE A 54 -7.65 -19.04 -12.97
N LEU A 55 -7.97 -19.28 -11.70
CA LEU A 55 -9.30 -19.00 -11.12
C LEU A 55 -9.29 -17.92 -10.03
N SER A 56 -8.18 -17.81 -9.29
CA SER A 56 -8.00 -16.84 -8.22
C SER A 56 -6.56 -16.37 -8.23
N ILE A 57 -6.34 -15.09 -7.92
CA ILE A 57 -5.02 -14.47 -7.93
C ILE A 57 -4.84 -13.52 -6.75
N LEU A 58 -3.58 -13.26 -6.40
CA LEU A 58 -3.15 -12.13 -5.59
C LEU A 58 -1.69 -11.77 -5.92
N SER A 59 -1.26 -10.60 -5.52
CA SER A 59 0.15 -10.20 -5.50
C SER A 59 0.65 -10.09 -4.06
N THR A 60 1.91 -10.41 -3.85
CA THR A 60 2.63 -10.11 -2.60
C THR A 60 3.66 -9.01 -2.85
N VAL A 61 3.87 -8.13 -1.89
CA VAL A 61 4.90 -7.09 -1.93
C VAL A 61 5.76 -7.25 -0.67
N PRO A 62 7.09 -7.40 -0.78
CA PRO A 62 7.94 -7.48 0.41
C PRO A 62 7.88 -6.19 1.21
N LEU A 63 7.79 -6.33 2.53
CA LEU A 63 7.82 -5.22 3.48
C LEU A 63 8.96 -5.45 4.48
N GLU A 64 9.65 -4.37 4.84
CA GLU A 64 10.76 -4.38 5.78
C GLU A 64 10.50 -3.38 6.90
N PHE A 65 10.69 -3.83 8.14
CA PHE A 65 10.50 -3.07 9.36
C PHE A 65 11.72 -3.27 10.27
N GLY A 66 11.87 -2.44 11.30
CA GLY A 66 12.97 -2.60 12.26
C GLY A 66 12.87 -3.89 13.09
N TRP A 67 11.68 -4.50 13.18
CA TRP A 67 11.49 -5.81 13.83
C TRP A 67 11.64 -7.01 12.90
N GLY A 68 11.71 -6.82 11.57
CA GLY A 68 11.82 -7.91 10.61
C GLY A 68 11.02 -7.70 9.32
N ARG A 69 10.73 -8.82 8.63
CA ARG A 69 10.11 -8.83 7.31
C ARG A 69 8.64 -9.23 7.37
N GLY A 70 7.88 -8.71 6.42
CA GLY A 70 6.50 -9.12 6.18
C GLY A 70 6.14 -9.03 4.70
N ILE A 71 4.88 -9.30 4.40
CA ILE A 71 4.31 -9.12 3.06
C ILE A 71 3.07 -8.23 3.10
N GLY A 72 2.95 -7.38 2.08
CA GLY A 72 1.70 -6.76 1.69
C GLY A 72 0.98 -7.64 0.68
N VAL A 73 -0.32 -7.89 0.86
CA VAL A 73 -1.16 -8.61 -0.10
C VAL A 73 -2.04 -7.63 -0.86
N ALA A 74 -2.00 -7.73 -2.19
CA ALA A 74 -2.69 -6.82 -3.10
C ALA A 74 -3.39 -7.55 -4.25
N GLY A 75 -4.34 -6.89 -4.90
CA GLY A 75 -4.96 -7.39 -6.13
C GLY A 75 -5.65 -8.74 -5.98
N VAL A 76 -6.22 -9.04 -4.81
CA VAL A 76 -6.94 -10.28 -4.55
C VAL A 76 -8.16 -10.33 -5.48
N ALA A 77 -8.15 -11.27 -6.41
CA ALA A 77 -9.15 -11.38 -7.46
C ALA A 77 -9.58 -12.83 -7.65
N THR A 78 -10.85 -13.06 -7.98
CA THR A 78 -11.38 -14.41 -8.26
C THR A 78 -12.37 -14.31 -9.40
N ALA A 79 -12.27 -15.26 -10.33
CA ALA A 79 -13.12 -15.37 -11.50
C ALA A 79 -14.59 -15.29 -11.07
N PHE A 80 -15.37 -14.45 -11.76
CA PHE A 80 -16.69 -14.02 -11.30
C PHE A 80 -17.62 -15.21 -11.06
N GLU A 81 -17.62 -16.15 -11.99
CA GLU A 81 -18.39 -17.39 -12.01
C GLU A 81 -17.94 -18.42 -10.96
N ARG A 82 -16.79 -18.20 -10.32
CA ARG A 82 -16.20 -19.09 -9.30
C ARG A 82 -16.17 -18.47 -7.90
N ARG A 83 -16.80 -17.29 -7.71
CA ARG A 83 -16.89 -16.64 -6.40
C ARG A 83 -17.78 -17.45 -5.46
N GLY A 84 -17.50 -17.37 -4.17
CA GLY A 84 -18.24 -18.10 -3.14
C GLY A 84 -17.77 -19.55 -2.92
N GLU A 85 -16.89 -20.08 -3.77
CA GLU A 85 -16.33 -21.43 -3.64
C GLU A 85 -15.14 -21.53 -2.65
N GLY A 86 -14.76 -20.44 -2.00
CA GLY A 86 -13.64 -20.41 -1.06
C GLY A 86 -12.24 -20.29 -1.69
N LEU A 87 -12.13 -20.17 -3.02
CA LEU A 87 -10.85 -20.13 -3.75
C LEU A 87 -9.90 -19.03 -3.26
N ALA A 88 -10.41 -17.82 -2.98
CA ALA A 88 -9.59 -16.73 -2.46
C ALA A 88 -9.02 -17.04 -1.06
N SER A 89 -9.79 -17.72 -0.21
CA SER A 89 -9.31 -18.17 1.10
C SER A 89 -8.25 -19.25 0.95
N GLU A 90 -8.46 -20.22 0.06
CA GLU A 90 -7.49 -21.29 -0.23
C GLU A 90 -6.15 -20.70 -0.69
N LEU A 91 -6.18 -19.79 -1.65
CA LEU A 91 -5.01 -19.07 -2.15
C LEU A 91 -4.32 -18.25 -1.05
N LEU A 92 -5.08 -17.47 -0.29
CA LEU A 92 -4.54 -16.60 0.76
C LEU A 92 -3.83 -17.41 1.86
N ASN A 93 -4.44 -18.52 2.30
CA ASN A 93 -3.87 -19.38 3.34
C ASN A 93 -2.56 -20.03 2.89
N GLU A 94 -2.50 -20.51 1.64
CA GLU A 94 -1.27 -21.10 1.11
C GLU A 94 -0.15 -20.06 0.97
N VAL A 95 -0.47 -18.86 0.48
CA VAL A 95 0.51 -17.76 0.38
C VAL A 95 1.06 -17.38 1.75
N MET A 96 0.19 -17.26 2.76
CA MET A 96 0.62 -16.94 4.12
C MET A 96 1.45 -18.07 4.75
N ARG A 97 1.11 -19.33 4.48
CA ARG A 97 1.90 -20.49 4.91
C ARG A 97 3.31 -20.40 4.35
N VAL A 98 3.44 -20.21 3.03
CA VAL A 98 4.75 -20.08 2.36
C VAL A 98 5.53 -18.86 2.85
N ALA A 99 4.86 -17.70 3.03
CA ALA A 99 5.51 -16.51 3.55
C ALA A 99 6.05 -16.71 4.98
N SER A 100 5.30 -17.39 5.84
CA SER A 100 5.72 -17.75 7.20
C SER A 100 6.96 -18.66 7.19
N GLU A 101 6.98 -19.69 6.34
CA GLU A 101 8.14 -20.57 6.15
C GLU A 101 9.38 -19.82 5.61
N GLY A 102 9.16 -18.72 4.88
CA GLY A 102 10.19 -17.84 4.34
C GLY A 102 10.66 -16.71 5.26
N ASN A 103 10.27 -16.69 6.55
CA ASN A 103 10.51 -15.59 7.50
C ASN A 103 9.88 -14.24 7.09
N GLU A 104 8.76 -14.26 6.37
CA GLU A 104 7.94 -13.08 6.01
C GLU A 104 6.50 -13.22 6.54
N GLY A 105 6.32 -13.86 7.70
CA GLY A 105 5.00 -14.28 8.20
C GLY A 105 4.01 -13.16 8.56
N ALA A 106 4.51 -11.97 8.91
CA ALA A 106 3.66 -10.81 9.15
C ALA A 106 3.01 -10.34 7.84
N THR A 107 1.68 -10.39 7.77
CA THR A 107 0.93 -10.13 6.54
C THR A 107 0.01 -8.93 6.71
N TYR A 108 0.00 -8.01 5.75
CA TYR A 108 -0.82 -6.81 5.75
C TYR A 108 -1.63 -6.68 4.47
N LEU A 109 -2.80 -6.06 4.55
CA LEU A 109 -3.59 -5.69 3.37
C LEU A 109 -4.50 -4.50 3.58
N PHE A 110 -4.86 -3.85 2.48
CA PHE A 110 -5.91 -2.83 2.46
C PHE A 110 -7.20 -3.43 1.89
N ALA A 111 -8.26 -3.42 2.69
CA ALA A 111 -9.54 -3.99 2.35
C ALA A 111 -10.64 -2.92 2.26
N ARG A 112 -11.59 -3.11 1.33
CA ARG A 112 -12.90 -2.44 1.39
C ARG A 112 -13.90 -3.24 2.23
N GLU A 113 -13.84 -4.56 2.11
CA GLU A 113 -14.71 -5.52 2.79
C GLU A 113 -13.89 -6.41 3.71
N LEU A 114 -14.31 -6.54 4.97
CA LEU A 114 -13.54 -7.22 6.01
C LEU A 114 -13.74 -8.75 6.00
N GLY A 115 -14.94 -9.20 5.67
CA GLY A 115 -15.39 -10.55 6.02
C GLY A 115 -14.57 -11.70 5.41
N LEU A 116 -14.01 -11.54 4.20
CA LEU A 116 -13.09 -12.55 3.65
C LEU A 116 -11.84 -12.67 4.52
N TYR A 117 -11.23 -11.55 4.87
CA TYR A 117 -9.94 -11.52 5.54
C TYR A 117 -10.07 -11.90 7.02
N GLU A 118 -11.15 -11.48 7.70
CA GLU A 118 -11.42 -11.90 9.09
C GLU A 118 -11.56 -13.42 9.21
N ARG A 119 -12.25 -14.07 8.26
CA ARG A 119 -12.35 -15.54 8.22
C ARG A 119 -11.01 -16.25 7.98
N ASN A 120 -10.03 -15.54 7.45
CA ASN A 120 -8.66 -16.05 7.25
C ASN A 120 -7.69 -15.53 8.33
N GLY A 121 -8.20 -15.06 9.46
CA GLY A 121 -7.41 -14.70 10.65
C GLY A 121 -6.80 -13.31 10.62
N PHE A 122 -7.18 -12.45 9.68
CA PHE A 122 -6.81 -11.04 9.72
C PHE A 122 -7.63 -10.28 10.77
N ARG A 123 -7.00 -9.30 11.39
CA ARG A 123 -7.65 -8.32 12.28
C ARG A 123 -7.53 -6.92 11.71
N LEU A 124 -8.52 -6.08 12.00
CA LEU A 124 -8.41 -4.64 11.74
C LEU A 124 -7.28 -4.06 12.59
N LEU A 125 -6.34 -3.35 11.94
CA LEU A 125 -5.22 -2.67 12.59
C LEU A 125 -5.42 -1.16 12.61
N ASP A 126 -5.84 -0.59 11.49
CA ASP A 126 -6.10 0.85 11.35
C ASP A 126 -7.07 1.10 10.18
N THR A 127 -7.43 2.36 9.96
CA THR A 127 -8.24 2.80 8.83
C THR A 127 -7.48 3.85 8.02
N VAL A 128 -7.60 3.76 6.69
CA VAL A 128 -7.23 4.85 5.79
C VAL A 128 -8.38 5.85 5.80
N ILE A 129 -8.08 7.08 6.16
CA ILE A 129 -9.04 8.17 6.21
C ILE A 129 -8.75 9.23 5.15
N ARG A 130 -9.83 9.82 4.65
CA ARG A 130 -9.81 11.07 3.91
C ARG A 130 -10.44 12.17 4.74
N VAL A 131 -9.74 13.29 4.90
CA VAL A 131 -10.23 14.45 5.64
C VAL A 131 -9.57 15.72 5.14
N GLY A 132 -10.34 16.82 5.07
CA GLY A 132 -9.78 18.11 4.72
C GLY A 132 -8.73 18.59 5.74
N ILE A 133 -7.71 19.27 5.26
CA ILE A 133 -6.66 19.90 6.08
C ILE A 133 -7.04 21.37 6.29
N VAL A 134 -6.82 21.92 7.49
CA VAL A 134 -6.95 23.36 7.76
C VAL A 134 -5.81 24.11 7.06
N PRO A 135 -6.08 24.92 6.02
CA PRO A 135 -5.03 25.60 5.27
C PRO A 135 -4.67 26.94 5.95
N ASN A 136 -3.40 27.32 5.90
CA ASN A 136 -2.97 28.69 6.21
C ASN A 136 -2.73 29.56 4.96
N ASN A 137 -2.92 28.99 3.76
CA ASN A 137 -2.71 29.63 2.45
C ASN A 137 -1.32 30.26 2.26
N THR A 138 -0.34 29.90 3.09
CA THR A 138 1.07 30.12 2.76
C THR A 138 1.49 28.95 1.90
N MET A 139 1.86 29.20 0.65
CA MET A 139 2.54 28.16 -0.13
C MET A 139 3.90 27.91 0.55
N PRO A 140 4.36 26.66 0.67
CA PRO A 140 5.68 26.38 1.22
C PRO A 140 6.71 27.20 0.45
N THR A 141 7.41 28.08 1.16
CA THR A 141 8.45 28.91 0.57
C THR A 141 9.71 28.05 0.45
N GLY A 142 10.00 27.57 -0.74
CA GLY A 142 11.20 26.78 -1.02
C GLY A 142 11.09 26.01 -2.33
N ASP A 143 12.24 25.67 -2.92
CA ASP A 143 12.28 24.76 -4.05
C ASP A 143 11.80 23.37 -3.63
N SER A 144 11.18 22.64 -4.57
CA SER A 144 10.85 21.23 -4.36
C SER A 144 12.10 20.46 -3.98
N LEU A 145 11.99 19.58 -2.98
CA LEU A 145 13.06 18.66 -2.62
C LEU A 145 13.29 17.69 -3.78
N ILE A 146 14.56 17.47 -4.09
CA ILE A 146 14.96 16.40 -5.02
C ILE A 146 14.72 15.02 -4.37
N PRO A 147 14.42 13.98 -5.17
CA PRO A 147 14.08 12.65 -4.65
C PRO A 147 15.09 12.07 -3.65
N ASP A 148 16.38 12.29 -3.87
CA ASP A 148 17.42 11.74 -2.98
C ASP A 148 17.40 12.39 -1.60
N LYS A 149 17.01 13.68 -1.52
CA LYS A 149 16.85 14.35 -0.22
C LYS A 149 15.63 13.86 0.52
N VAL A 150 14.54 13.58 -0.20
CA VAL A 150 13.33 12.96 0.34
C VAL A 150 13.66 11.59 0.92
N ALA A 151 14.43 10.78 0.17
CA ALA A 151 14.87 9.47 0.62
C ALA A 151 15.71 9.54 1.90
N GLU A 152 16.70 10.43 1.96
CA GLU A 152 17.52 10.62 3.16
C GLU A 152 16.68 10.95 4.41
N ILE A 153 15.67 11.83 4.27
CA ILE A 153 14.80 12.22 5.39
C ILE A 153 13.90 11.06 5.81
N TYR A 154 13.28 10.37 4.84
CA TYR A 154 12.43 9.22 5.12
C TYR A 154 13.20 8.09 5.78
N ASP A 155 14.38 7.73 5.26
CA ASP A 155 15.16 6.60 5.79
C ASP A 155 15.58 6.87 7.24
N ARG A 156 15.97 8.12 7.56
CA ARG A 156 16.24 8.53 8.95
C ARG A 156 15.00 8.41 9.84
N TRP A 157 13.83 8.82 9.33
CA TRP A 157 12.57 8.67 10.06
C TRP A 157 12.23 7.19 10.25
N ALA A 158 12.34 6.36 9.22
CA ALA A 158 12.02 4.94 9.26
C ALA A 158 12.88 4.19 10.29
N LEU A 159 14.19 4.47 10.32
CA LEU A 159 15.11 3.89 11.32
C LEU A 159 14.81 4.31 12.77
N GLY A 160 14.05 5.39 12.98
CA GLY A 160 13.73 5.91 14.30
C GLY A 160 12.66 5.12 15.07
N HIS A 161 12.04 4.09 14.48
CA HIS A 161 11.04 3.28 15.18
C HIS A 161 10.88 1.89 14.53
N PRO A 162 10.81 0.78 15.29
CA PRO A 162 10.75 -0.57 14.73
C PRO A 162 9.53 -0.81 13.83
N ASP A 163 8.40 -0.16 14.11
CA ASP A 163 7.15 -0.33 13.34
C ASP A 163 7.09 0.50 12.05
N ARG A 164 8.10 1.32 11.74
CA ARG A 164 8.11 2.12 10.52
C ARG A 164 8.58 1.29 9.33
N LEU A 165 7.84 1.40 8.23
CA LEU A 165 8.22 0.75 6.99
C LEU A 165 9.53 1.34 6.49
N GLN A 166 10.46 0.48 6.13
CA GLN A 166 11.71 0.82 5.46
C GLN A 166 11.53 0.60 3.96
N ARG A 167 12.01 1.55 3.15
CA ARG A 167 11.91 1.49 1.70
C ARG A 167 13.22 0.95 1.12
N PRO A 168 13.24 -0.27 0.55
CA PRO A 168 14.39 -0.72 -0.21
C PRO A 168 14.53 0.09 -1.51
N VAL A 169 15.66 -0.08 -2.20
CA VAL A 169 16.01 0.67 -3.44
C VAL A 169 14.90 0.55 -4.49
N GLU A 170 14.31 -0.64 -4.65
CA GLU A 170 13.24 -0.92 -5.61
C GLU A 170 11.95 -0.16 -5.26
N ARG A 171 11.65 -0.02 -3.96
CA ARG A 171 10.49 0.78 -3.50
C ARG A 171 10.72 2.26 -3.76
N TRP A 172 11.94 2.77 -3.61
CA TRP A 172 12.31 4.13 -4.02
C TRP A 172 12.22 4.33 -5.53
N ALA A 173 12.62 3.34 -6.33
CA ALA A 173 12.46 3.38 -7.79
C ALA A 173 10.97 3.48 -8.18
N TYR A 174 10.12 2.67 -7.55
CA TYR A 174 8.66 2.78 -7.70
C TYR A 174 8.12 4.14 -7.23
N TRP A 175 8.57 4.63 -6.08
CA TRP A 175 8.12 5.90 -5.54
C TRP A 175 8.41 7.06 -6.50
N ARG A 176 9.57 7.05 -7.18
CA ARG A 176 9.93 8.05 -8.20
C ARG A 176 9.13 7.94 -9.50
N TRP A 177 8.43 6.83 -9.72
CA TRP A 177 7.69 6.57 -10.94
C TRP A 177 6.37 7.37 -11.03
N THR A 178 5.80 7.80 -9.89
CA THR A 178 4.63 8.68 -9.89
C THR A 178 5.02 10.13 -9.63
N MET A 179 4.32 11.06 -10.28
CA MET A 179 4.57 12.50 -10.11
C MET A 179 4.10 12.96 -8.73
N LYS A 180 5.08 13.28 -7.88
CA LYS A 180 4.89 13.80 -6.53
C LYS A 180 5.60 15.15 -6.41
N LEU A 181 4.97 16.10 -5.74
CA LEU A 181 5.63 17.34 -5.35
C LEU A 181 5.99 17.25 -3.87
N CYS A 182 7.29 17.30 -3.56
CA CYS A 182 7.80 17.23 -2.19
C CYS A 182 8.35 18.59 -1.78
N MET A 183 7.72 19.22 -0.80
CA MET A 183 8.14 20.54 -0.32
C MET A 183 8.72 20.44 1.09
N PRO A 184 9.73 21.26 1.44
CA PRO A 184 10.19 21.38 2.82
C PRO A 184 9.02 21.70 3.75
N PHE A 185 8.95 21.00 4.89
CA PHE A 185 7.90 21.21 5.88
C PHE A 185 8.41 20.87 7.28
N GLY A 186 8.49 21.91 8.12
CA GLY A 186 9.10 21.84 9.44
C GLY A 186 10.50 21.20 9.41
N SER A 187 10.69 20.14 10.18
CA SER A 187 11.95 19.39 10.25
C SER A 187 12.17 18.39 9.09
N GLY A 188 11.21 18.25 8.17
CA GLY A 188 11.25 17.28 7.09
C GLY A 188 10.55 17.78 5.84
N TYR A 189 9.51 17.08 5.40
CA TYR A 189 8.82 17.39 4.15
C TYR A 189 7.36 16.97 4.15
N MET A 190 6.64 17.52 3.18
CA MET A 190 5.28 17.14 2.83
C MET A 190 5.22 16.79 1.34
N CYS A 191 4.55 15.68 1.03
CA CYS A 191 4.38 15.19 -0.33
C CYS A 191 2.92 15.35 -0.77
N THR A 192 2.71 16.06 -1.88
CA THR A 192 1.40 16.26 -2.50
C THR A 192 1.30 15.57 -3.86
N GLU A 193 0.11 15.01 -4.12
CA GLU A 193 -0.31 14.47 -5.42
C GLU A 193 -1.66 15.13 -5.77
N GLY A 194 -1.64 16.18 -6.58
CA GLY A 194 -2.82 17.01 -6.82
C GLY A 194 -3.32 17.68 -5.54
N GLY A 195 -4.60 17.52 -5.21
CA GLY A 195 -5.23 18.09 -4.00
C GLY A 195 -5.12 17.21 -2.76
N VAL A 196 -4.13 16.30 -2.69
CA VAL A 196 -4.03 15.33 -1.59
C VAL A 196 -2.61 15.27 -1.05
N VAL A 197 -2.47 15.31 0.28
CA VAL A 197 -1.26 14.95 1.01
C VAL A 197 -1.36 13.48 1.43
N ARG A 198 -0.39 12.66 1.01
CA ARG A 198 -0.34 11.22 1.30
C ARG A 198 0.83 10.80 2.18
N GLU A 199 1.79 11.70 2.34
CA GLU A 199 3.03 11.49 3.08
C GLU A 199 3.52 12.83 3.63
N CYS A 200 3.89 12.83 4.91
CA CYS A 200 4.38 14.01 5.62
C CYS A 200 5.26 13.55 6.77
N ILE A 201 6.44 14.15 6.90
CA ILE A 201 7.36 13.92 8.02
C ILE A 201 7.72 15.29 8.58
N SER A 202 7.26 15.56 9.79
CA SER A 202 7.62 16.76 10.56
C SER A 202 7.49 16.48 12.05
N SER A 203 8.35 17.11 12.85
CA SER A 203 8.20 17.17 14.31
C SER A 203 7.28 18.32 14.78
N GLU A 204 6.83 19.17 13.86
CA GLU A 204 6.04 20.36 14.18
C GLU A 204 4.54 20.04 14.20
N LEU A 205 3.88 20.41 15.31
CA LEU A 205 2.43 20.33 15.45
C LEU A 205 1.82 21.71 15.16
N LEU A 206 1.44 21.93 13.90
CA LEU A 206 0.85 23.18 13.45
C LEU A 206 -0.68 23.12 13.47
N GLN A 207 -1.33 24.21 13.87
CA GLN A 207 -2.79 24.35 13.83
C GLN A 207 -3.35 24.50 12.41
N SER A 208 -2.50 24.76 11.44
CA SER A 208 -2.82 24.87 10.02
C SER A 208 -1.59 24.56 9.18
N TRP A 209 -1.79 24.00 8.00
CA TRP A 209 -0.71 23.58 7.11
C TRP A 209 -0.58 24.49 5.88
N PRO A 210 0.64 24.62 5.31
CA PRO A 210 0.92 25.39 4.11
C PRO A 210 0.45 24.65 2.85
N VAL A 211 -0.86 24.48 2.73
CA VAL A 211 -1.51 23.79 1.61
C VAL A 211 -2.63 24.65 1.02
N PRO A 212 -2.94 24.49 -0.28
CA PRO A 212 -4.11 25.13 -0.89
C PRO A 212 -5.41 24.76 -0.17
N ARG A 213 -6.43 25.61 -0.33
CA ARG A 213 -7.80 25.26 0.08
C ARG A 213 -8.26 23.97 -0.60
N ALA A 214 -9.12 23.22 0.09
CA ALA A 214 -9.63 21.92 -0.37
C ALA A 214 -8.54 20.85 -0.58
N THR A 215 -7.40 20.97 0.11
CA THR A 215 -6.42 19.89 0.20
C THR A 215 -6.87 18.88 1.26
N ASP A 216 -6.87 17.60 0.89
CA ASP A 216 -7.18 16.49 1.80
C ASP A 216 -5.90 15.82 2.31
N TRP A 217 -5.96 15.31 3.53
CA TRP A 217 -5.12 14.21 3.96
C TRP A 217 -5.74 12.90 3.50
N LEU A 218 -4.93 12.02 2.91
CA LEU A 218 -5.29 10.62 2.64
C LEU A 218 -4.23 9.72 3.26
N GLY A 219 -4.53 9.16 4.42
CA GLY A 219 -3.56 8.39 5.19
C GLY A 219 -4.17 7.57 6.32
N LEU A 220 -3.34 6.75 6.94
CA LEU A 220 -3.73 6.00 8.14
C LEU A 220 -4.17 6.96 9.26
N THR A 221 -5.19 6.60 10.03
CA THR A 221 -5.69 7.42 11.15
C THR A 221 -4.60 7.62 12.20
N THR A 222 -3.81 6.58 12.50
CA THR A 222 -2.68 6.68 13.43
C THR A 222 -1.62 7.65 12.92
N MET A 223 -1.27 7.59 11.63
CA MET A 223 -0.32 8.51 11.02
C MET A 223 -0.82 9.95 11.00
N ALA A 224 -2.12 10.17 10.74
CA ALA A 224 -2.71 11.50 10.78
C ALA A 224 -2.57 12.15 12.17
N ARG A 225 -2.80 11.36 13.22
CA ARG A 225 -2.62 11.80 14.62
C ARG A 225 -1.16 12.04 14.94
N GLN A 226 -0.29 11.11 14.55
CA GLN A 226 1.15 11.18 14.84
C GLN A 226 1.81 12.39 14.18
N MET A 227 1.41 12.71 12.95
CA MET A 227 1.93 13.87 12.21
C MET A 227 1.22 15.18 12.57
N GLY A 228 0.22 15.15 13.47
CA GLY A 228 -0.51 16.35 13.87
C GLY A 228 -1.28 17.01 12.73
N VAL A 229 -1.90 16.23 11.84
CA VAL A 229 -2.71 16.76 10.73
C VAL A 229 -3.84 17.62 11.30
N PRO A 230 -3.93 18.93 11.00
CA PRO A 230 -5.00 19.77 11.46
C PRO A 230 -6.24 19.52 10.60
N MET A 231 -7.17 18.70 11.12
CA MET A 231 -8.36 18.26 10.38
C MET A 231 -9.44 19.34 10.40
N SER A 232 -9.97 19.70 9.22
CA SER A 232 -11.03 20.71 9.08
C SER A 232 -12.46 20.14 9.17
N GLY A 233 -12.60 18.83 9.40
CA GLY A 233 -13.90 18.17 9.49
C GLY A 233 -13.82 16.72 10.01
N ARG A 234 -14.94 15.99 9.89
CA ARG A 234 -15.02 14.58 10.29
C ARG A 234 -14.34 13.70 9.23
N PRO A 235 -13.38 12.82 9.61
CA PRO A 235 -12.76 11.91 8.66
C PRO A 235 -13.73 10.90 8.06
N ARG A 236 -13.60 10.63 6.76
CA ARG A 236 -14.26 9.53 6.03
C ARG A 236 -13.31 8.35 5.93
N VAL A 237 -13.78 7.15 6.26
CA VAL A 237 -13.00 5.91 6.05
C VAL A 237 -13.05 5.53 4.56
N GLU A 238 -11.88 5.30 3.97
CA GLU A 238 -11.71 4.87 2.58
C GLU A 238 -11.41 3.38 2.48
N LEU A 239 -10.52 2.89 3.35
CA LEU A 239 -10.05 1.50 3.38
C LEU A 239 -9.76 1.09 4.83
N TYR A 240 -9.71 -0.21 5.06
CA TYR A 240 -9.29 -0.83 6.30
C TYR A 240 -7.91 -1.44 6.12
N LEU A 241 -6.95 -1.02 6.93
CA LEU A 241 -5.68 -1.72 7.04
C LEU A 241 -5.87 -2.90 7.97
N MET A 242 -5.71 -4.10 7.41
CA MET A 242 -5.80 -5.34 8.14
C MET A 242 -4.43 -6.00 8.22
N GLY A 243 -4.22 -6.82 9.23
CA GLY A 243 -3.03 -7.66 9.29
C GLY A 243 -3.24 -8.95 10.05
N LYS A 244 -2.36 -9.90 9.78
CA LYS A 244 -2.28 -11.21 10.40
C LYS A 244 -0.84 -11.45 10.84
N ASP A 245 -0.68 -11.98 12.05
CA ASP A 245 0.62 -12.25 12.69
C ASP A 245 1.54 -11.01 12.76
N ALA A 246 0.95 -9.81 12.61
CA ALA A 246 1.61 -8.53 12.73
C ALA A 246 1.87 -8.20 14.22
N PRO A 247 3.12 -7.89 14.60
CA PRO A 247 3.47 -7.60 15.99
C PRO A 247 2.85 -6.28 16.48
N SER A 248 2.58 -5.36 15.55
CA SER A 248 2.14 -3.99 15.82
C SER A 248 1.36 -3.41 14.63
N VAL A 249 0.77 -2.23 14.83
CA VAL A 249 0.20 -1.43 13.73
C VAL A 249 1.36 -0.75 13.02
N PRO A 250 1.54 -0.96 11.70
CA PRO A 250 2.68 -0.40 10.98
C PRO A 250 2.52 1.11 10.81
N GLN A 251 3.64 1.81 10.91
CA GLN A 251 3.75 3.23 10.57
C GLN A 251 4.23 3.35 9.12
N MET A 252 3.32 3.64 8.21
CA MET A 252 3.60 3.79 6.78
C MET A 252 2.68 4.82 6.15
N PHE A 253 3.08 5.36 5.00
CA PHE A 253 2.30 6.37 4.29
C PHE A 253 1.51 5.76 3.14
N MET A 254 0.53 6.48 2.59
CA MET A 254 -0.27 5.93 1.48
C MET A 254 0.48 5.90 0.15
N THR A 255 1.65 6.51 0.09
CA THR A 255 2.65 6.32 -0.97
C THR A 255 3.37 4.97 -0.87
N ASP A 256 3.24 4.27 0.26
CA ASP A 256 3.73 2.90 0.49
C ASP A 256 2.68 1.82 0.22
N GLN A 257 1.46 2.23 -0.17
CA GLN A 257 0.39 1.30 -0.48
C GLN A 257 0.85 0.28 -1.52
N PHE A 258 0.43 -0.96 -1.31
CA PHE A 258 0.71 -2.10 -2.16
C PHE A 258 -0.59 -2.62 -2.78
#